data_AF-A0A959QDE3-F1
#
_entry.id   AF-A0A959QDE3-F1
#
_cell.length_a   1.000
_cell.length_b   1.000
_cell.length_c   1.000
_cell.angle_alpha   90.00
_cell.angle_beta   90.00
_cell.angle_gamma   90.00
#
_symmetry.space_group_name_H-M   'P 1'
#
loop_
_entity.id
_entity.type
_entity.pdbx_description
1 polymer ?
#
loop_
_entity_poly.entity_id
_entity_poly.type
_entity_poly.pdbx_seq_one_letter_code
_entity_poly.pdbx_strand_id
1 'polypeptide(L)'
;ALGFMADFSEIWGQSLAMLGYMAAVLISTATLHLLLARAFRIDRDTTLITATAALYGPVFVPQVASALGNRQIVFSGIAMGLLG
;
A
#
# COMPACT_ATOMS: atom_id res chain seq x y z
N ALA A 1 12.31 7.87 12.97
CA ALA A 1 13.76 7.71 12.70
C ALA A 1 14.09 7.88 11.22
N LEU A 2 13.50 7.11 10.30
CA LEU A 2 13.78 7.21 8.85
C LEU A 2 13.59 8.62 8.26
N GLY A 3 12.49 9.30 8.56
CA GLY A 3 12.26 10.67 8.07
C GLY A 3 13.22 11.72 8.64
N PHE A 4 13.88 11.45 9.77
CA PHE A 4 14.87 12.36 10.37
C PHE A 4 16.24 12.27 9.68
N MET A 5 16.49 11.19 8.92
CA MET A 5 17.71 10.99 8.13
C MET A 5 17.56 11.51 6.69
N ALA A 6 16.39 12.04 6.32
CA ALA A 6 16.15 12.54 4.98
C ALA A 6 16.80 13.92 4.80
N ASP A 7 17.76 14.02 3.89
CA ASP A 7 18.42 15.27 3.52
C ASP A 7 17.84 15.83 2.21
N PHE A 8 17.22 17.02 2.28
CA PHE A 8 16.63 17.69 1.13
C PHE A 8 17.66 18.27 0.16
N SER A 9 18.89 18.50 0.61
CA SER A 9 19.97 18.96 -0.27
C SER A 9 20.37 17.88 -1.28
N GLU A 10 20.33 16.60 -0.88
CA GLU A 10 20.56 15.46 -1.77
C GLU A 10 19.44 15.28 -2.79
N ILE A 11 18.21 15.70 -2.48
CA ILE A 11 17.03 15.56 -3.36
C ILE A 11 17.15 16.41 -4.64
N TRP A 12 17.85 17.54 -4.58
CA TRP A 12 17.87 18.55 -5.66
C TRP A 12 18.66 18.13 -6.93
N GLY A 13 19.30 16.95 -6.91
CA GLY A 13 20.08 16.39 -8.03
C GLY A 13 19.54 15.06 -8.57
N GLN A 14 20.42 14.07 -8.75
CA GLN A 14 20.15 12.72 -9.29
C GLN A 14 18.99 11.99 -8.56
N SER A 15 18.77 12.35 -7.31
CA SER A 15 17.71 11.87 -6.41
C SER A 15 16.30 12.28 -6.84
N LEU A 16 16.12 13.39 -7.59
CA LEU A 16 14.79 13.81 -8.05
C LEU A 16 14.22 12.83 -9.09
N ALA A 17 15.08 12.33 -9.99
CA ALA A 17 14.71 11.29 -10.94
C ALA A 17 14.34 9.98 -10.22
N MET A 18 15.06 9.64 -9.15
CA MET A 18 14.79 8.47 -8.31
C MET A 18 13.47 8.61 -7.53
N LEU A 19 13.18 9.79 -6.99
CA LEU A 19 11.88 10.10 -6.39
C LEU A 19 10.74 9.99 -7.40
N GLY A 20 10.92 10.54 -8.60
CA GLY A 20 9.96 10.41 -9.70
C GLY A 20 9.71 8.94 -10.07
N TYR A 21 10.78 8.14 -10.14
CA TYR A 21 10.68 6.70 -10.38
C TYR A 21 9.92 5.98 -9.26
N MET A 22 10.25 6.23 -8.00
CA MET A 22 9.54 5.62 -6.86
C MET A 22 8.06 5.99 -6.83
N ALA A 23 7.74 7.27 -7.07
CA ALA A 23 6.37 7.74 -7.15
C ALA A 23 5.62 7.06 -8.30
N ALA A 24 6.25 6.97 -9.48
CA ALA A 24 5.68 6.29 -10.64
C ALA A 24 5.40 4.81 -10.33
N VAL A 25 6.36 4.08 -9.75
CA VAL A 25 6.21 2.67 -9.37
C VAL A 25 5.10 2.48 -8.33
N LEU A 26 5.05 3.31 -7.29
CA LEU A 26 4.00 3.23 -6.26
C LEU A 26 2.61 3.46 -6.85
N ILE A 27 2.44 4.54 -7.63
CA ILE A 27 1.16 4.88 -8.25
C ILE A 27 0.76 3.81 -9.26
N SER A 28 1.70 3.35 -10.09
CA SER A 28 1.42 2.31 -11.08
C SER A 28 1.04 0.99 -10.41
N THR A 29 1.70 0.62 -9.32
CA THR A 29 1.41 -0.61 -8.56
C THR A 29 0.03 -0.54 -7.92
N ALA A 30 -0.29 0.58 -7.24
CA ALA A 30 -1.62 0.79 -6.67
C ALA A 30 -2.71 0.79 -7.75
N THR A 31 -2.46 1.44 -8.88
CA THR A 31 -3.39 1.46 -10.02
C THR A 31 -3.59 0.08 -10.61
N LEU A 32 -2.50 -0.68 -10.84
CA LEU A 32 -2.56 -2.06 -11.30
C LEU A 32 -3.37 -2.94 -10.36
N HIS A 33 -3.13 -2.85 -9.06
CA HIS A 33 -3.88 -3.60 -8.05
C HIS A 33 -5.39 -3.32 -8.12
N LEU A 34 -5.77 -2.04 -8.24
CA LEU A 34 -7.17 -1.65 -8.39
C LEU A 34 -7.79 -2.15 -9.70
N LEU A 35 -7.04 -2.10 -10.81
CA LEU A 35 -7.51 -2.59 -12.11
C LEU A 35 -7.68 -4.11 -12.10
N LEU A 36 -6.75 -4.84 -11.50
CA LEU A 36 -6.82 -6.30 -11.30
C LEU A 36 -8.00 -6.67 -10.42
N ALA A 37 -8.18 -6.00 -9.27
CA ALA A 37 -9.32 -6.20 -8.39
C ALA A 37 -10.65 -5.93 -9.10
N ARG A 38 -10.71 -4.89 -9.94
CA ARG A 38 -11.86 -4.58 -10.78
C ARG A 38 -12.15 -5.69 -11.79
N ALA A 39 -11.12 -6.21 -12.45
CA ALA A 39 -11.25 -7.28 -13.45
C ALA A 39 -11.73 -8.60 -12.84
N PHE A 40 -11.21 -8.97 -11.66
CA PHE A 40 -11.64 -10.15 -10.91
C PHE A 40 -12.90 -9.93 -10.06
N ARG A 41 -13.48 -8.73 -10.11
CA ARG A 41 -14.70 -8.35 -9.36
C ARG A 41 -14.55 -8.56 -7.85
N ILE A 42 -13.36 -8.29 -7.31
CA ILE A 42 -13.09 -8.32 -5.87
C ILE A 42 -13.88 -7.18 -5.20
N ASP A 43 -14.40 -7.43 -4.00
CA ASP A 43 -15.15 -6.45 -3.23
C ASP A 43 -14.24 -5.31 -2.73
N ARG A 44 -14.86 -4.18 -2.37
CA ARG A 44 -14.15 -2.95 -1.99
C ARG A 44 -13.32 -3.13 -0.72
N ASP A 45 -13.87 -3.84 0.25
CA ASP A 45 -13.27 -4.02 1.56
C ASP A 45 -12.01 -4.89 1.46
N THR A 46 -12.11 -6.03 0.78
CA THR A 46 -10.98 -6.92 0.50
C THR A 46 -9.91 -6.21 -0.33
N THR A 47 -10.31 -5.43 -1.33
CA THR A 47 -9.35 -4.67 -2.16
C THR A 47 -8.55 -3.67 -1.31
N LEU A 48 -9.21 -2.93 -0.43
CA LEU A 48 -8.55 -1.95 0.45
C LEU A 48 -7.67 -2.62 1.51
N ILE A 49 -8.12 -3.74 2.08
CA ILE A 49 -7.35 -4.49 3.07
C ILE A 49 -6.10 -5.12 2.46
N THR A 50 -6.22 -5.74 1.28
CA THR A 50 -5.07 -6.32 0.57
C THR A 50 -4.08 -5.23 0.11
N ALA A 51 -4.58 -4.08 -0.38
CA ALA A 51 -3.72 -2.94 -0.69
C ALA A 51 -2.99 -2.40 0.55
N THR A 52 -3.68 -2.34 1.70
CA THR A 52 -3.08 -1.93 2.97
C THR A 52 -1.98 -2.88 3.39
N ALA A 53 -2.26 -4.19 3.34
CA ALA A 53 -1.29 -5.22 3.68
C ALA A 53 -0.05 -5.18 2.77
N ALA A 54 -0.24 -4.93 1.47
CA ALA A 54 0.85 -4.86 0.49
C ALA A 54 1.70 -3.58 0.60
N LEU A 55 1.07 -2.41 0.79
CA LEU A 55 1.78 -1.12 0.77
C LEU A 55 2.34 -0.70 2.11
N TYR A 56 1.61 -0.97 3.19
CA TYR A 56 1.95 -0.51 4.54
C TYR A 56 2.36 -1.67 5.45
N GLY A 57 1.97 -2.89 5.11
CA GLY A 57 2.25 -4.10 5.89
C GLY A 57 1.04 -4.56 6.72
N PRO A 58 1.04 -5.84 7.14
CA PRO A 58 -0.08 -6.47 7.84
C PRO A 58 -0.39 -5.84 9.20
N VAL A 59 0.56 -5.12 9.80
CA VAL A 59 0.39 -4.43 11.10
C VAL A 59 -0.67 -3.31 11.03
N PHE A 60 -0.94 -2.77 9.83
CA PHE A 60 -1.92 -1.69 9.64
C PHE A 60 -3.33 -2.19 9.25
N VAL A 61 -3.48 -3.48 8.99
CA VAL A 61 -4.74 -4.11 8.59
C VAL A 61 -5.85 -3.91 9.64
N PRO A 62 -5.63 -4.09 10.96
CA PRO A 62 -6.69 -3.91 11.95
C PRO A 62 -7.25 -2.49 12.00
N GLN A 63 -6.41 -1.47 11.83
CA GLN A 63 -6.83 -0.07 11.81
C GLN A 63 -7.76 0.21 10.63
N VAL A 64 -7.39 -0.26 9.43
CA VAL A 64 -8.18 -0.05 8.21
C VAL A 64 -9.49 -0.84 8.26
N ALA A 65 -9.46 -2.09 8.74
CA ALA A 65 -10.66 -2.90 8.93
C ALA A 65 -11.67 -2.23 9.90
N SER A 66 -11.17 -1.58 10.95
CA SER A 66 -12.02 -0.82 11.87
C SER A 66 -12.59 0.44 11.22
N ALA A 67 -11.83 1.13 10.36
CA ALA A 67 -12.32 2.30 9.62
C ALA A 67 -13.38 1.94 8.57
N LEU A 68 -13.29 0.75 7.98
CA LEU A 68 -14.28 0.21 7.05
C LEU A 68 -15.55 -0.33 7.75
N GLY A 69 -15.54 -0.44 9.08
CA GLY A 69 -16.65 -1.05 9.84
C GLY A 69 -16.78 -2.57 9.64
N ASN A 70 -15.78 -3.21 9.04
CA ASN A 70 -15.76 -4.64 8.74
C ASN A 70 -14.53 -5.28 9.39
N ARG A 71 -14.69 -5.82 10.61
CA ARG A 71 -13.57 -6.47 11.33
C ARG A 71 -13.36 -7.93 10.95
N GLN A 72 -14.29 -8.54 10.20
CA GLN A 72 -14.19 -9.96 9.82
C GLN A 72 -13.06 -10.21 8.81
N ILE A 73 -12.75 -9.21 7.99
CA ILE A 73 -11.69 -9.23 6.97
C ILE A 73 -10.25 -9.09 7.52
N VAL A 74 -10.08 -8.84 8.83
CA VAL A 74 -8.75 -8.68 9.46
C VAL A 74 -7.87 -9.91 9.24
N PHE A 75 -8.42 -11.11 9.46
CA PHE A 75 -7.66 -12.35 9.31
C PHE A 75 -7.18 -12.53 7.87
N SER A 76 -8.07 -12.32 6.89
CA SER A 76 -7.72 -12.39 5.47
C SER A 76 -6.64 -11.38 5.10
N GLY A 77 -6.72 -10.15 5.62
CA GLY A 77 -5.70 -9.12 5.37
C GLY A 77 -4.33 -9.45 5.94
N ILE A 78 -4.27 -9.99 7.16
CA ILE A 78 -3.00 -10.42 7.76
C ILE A 78 -2.40 -11.59 6.98
N ALA A 79 -3.22 -12.59 6.63
CA ALA A 79 -2.77 -13.74 5.83
C ALA A 79 -2.19 -13.28 4.48
N MET A 80 -2.86 -12.34 3.81
CA MET A 80 -2.39 -11.83 2.53
C MET A 80 -1.09 -11.04 2.67
N GLY A 81 -0.96 -10.20 3.71
CA GLY A 81 0.30 -9.50 3.98
C GLY A 81 1.49 -10.40 4.31
N LEU A 82 1.26 -11.65 4.73
CA LEU A 82 2.31 -12.65 4.96
C LEU A 82 2.64 -13.45 3.71
N LEU A 83 1.67 -13.67 2.81
CA LEU A 83 1.90 -14.37 1.55
C LEU A 83 2.70 -13.52 0.55
N GLY A 84 2.56 -12.20 0.62
CA GLY A 84 3.09 -11.25 -0.37
C GLY A 84 2.09 -10.96 -1.47
#